data_AF-A0A7C4UQ59-F1
#
_entry.id   AF-A0A7C4UQ59-F1
#
_cell.length_a   1.000
_cell.length_b   1.000
_cell.length_c   1.000
_cell.angle_alpha   90.00
_cell.angle_beta   90.00
_cell.angle_gamma   90.00
#
_symmetry.space_group_name_H-M   'P 1'
#
loop_
_entity.id
_entity.type
_entity.pdbx_description
1 polymer ?
#
loop_
_entity_poly.entity_id
_entity_poly.type
_entity_poly.pdbx_seq_one_letter_code
_entity_poly.pdbx_strand_id
1 'polypeptide(L)'
;MVYIQGTKVRFLLNFILPIAAVLFYTYLLIRTAWLCDDAYISYRVVDNFVNGYGLKWNISERVQAYTHPLWLFLNIIAYSLT
;
A
#
# COMPACT_ATOMS: atom_id res chain seq x y z
N MET A 1 31.87 -39.33 2.65
CA MET A 1 31.66 -38.20 3.58
C MET A 1 31.48 -36.83 2.87
N VAL A 2 30.84 -36.77 1.69
CA VAL A 2 30.67 -35.51 0.92
C VAL A 2 29.21 -35.01 0.86
N TYR A 3 28.23 -35.90 1.14
CA TYR A 3 26.79 -35.60 1.00
C TYR A 3 26.19 -34.62 2.02
N ILE A 4 26.88 -34.34 3.13
CA ILE A 4 26.33 -33.57 4.27
C ILE A 4 26.48 -32.04 4.07
N GLN A 5 27.48 -31.59 3.30
CA GLN A 5 27.69 -30.18 2.98
C GLN A 5 26.64 -29.65 1.98
N GLY A 6 26.24 -30.46 0.98
CA GLY A 6 25.28 -30.06 -0.04
C GLY A 6 23.85 -29.82 0.47
N THR A 7 23.43 -30.52 1.54
CA THR A 7 22.12 -30.36 2.16
C THR A 7 22.02 -29.09 2.99
N LYS A 8 23.07 -28.73 3.75
CA LYS A 8 23.11 -27.48 4.53
C LYS A 8 23.11 -26.23 3.64
N VAL A 9 23.90 -26.23 2.55
CA VAL A 9 23.92 -25.11 1.60
C VAL A 9 22.55 -24.95 0.91
N ARG A 10 21.93 -26.05 0.48
CA ARG A 10 20.60 -26.02 -0.15
C ARG A 10 19.52 -25.55 0.84
N PHE A 11 19.63 -25.93 2.11
CA PHE A 11 18.75 -25.45 3.17
C PHE A 11 18.90 -23.94 3.40
N LEU A 12 20.13 -23.42 3.50
CA LEU A 12 20.39 -21.98 3.67
C LEU A 12 19.89 -21.15 2.47
N LEU A 13 20.14 -21.63 1.24
CA LEU A 13 19.67 -20.98 0.02
C LEU A 13 18.13 -20.91 -0.04
N ASN A 14 17.43 -21.93 0.45
CA ASN A 14 15.95 -21.93 0.50
C ASN A 14 15.37 -20.82 1.41
N PHE A 15 16.14 -20.29 2.36
CA PHE A 15 15.71 -19.15 3.19
C PHE A 15 16.21 -17.81 2.66
N ILE A 16 17.45 -17.77 2.19
CA ILE A 16 18.07 -16.51 1.73
C ILE A 16 17.41 -16.02 0.44
N LEU A 17 17.14 -16.92 -0.50
CA LEU A 17 16.57 -16.55 -1.80
C LEU A 17 15.17 -15.91 -1.70
N PRO A 18 14.19 -16.46 -0.97
CA PRO A 18 12.88 -15.81 -0.86
C PRO A 18 12.98 -14.48 -0.10
N ILE A 19 13.80 -14.38 0.94
CA ILE A 19 14.00 -13.11 1.65
C ILE A 19 14.59 -12.06 0.72
N ALA A 20 15.64 -12.40 -0.02
CA ALA A 20 16.25 -11.51 -0.99
C ALA A 20 15.26 -11.11 -2.11
N ALA A 21 14.43 -12.05 -2.57
CA ALA A 21 13.41 -11.79 -3.58
C ALA A 21 12.32 -10.83 -3.06
N VAL A 22 11.84 -11.03 -1.82
CA VAL A 22 10.87 -10.13 -1.18
C VAL A 22 11.47 -8.74 -1.01
N LEU A 23 12.69 -8.63 -0.50
CA LEU A 23 13.37 -7.35 -0.33
C LEU A 23 13.56 -6.62 -1.67
N PHE A 24 14.00 -7.33 -2.70
CA PHE A 24 14.16 -6.76 -4.04
C PHE A 24 12.83 -6.32 -4.63
N TYR A 25 11.78 -7.13 -4.50
CA TYR A 25 10.44 -6.77 -4.94
C TYR A 25 9.90 -5.55 -4.21
N THR A 26 10.02 -5.49 -2.89
CA THR A 26 9.62 -4.33 -2.08
C THR A 26 10.38 -3.07 -2.50
N TYR A 27 11.69 -3.19 -2.75
CA TYR A 27 12.49 -2.07 -3.26
C TYR A 27 11.95 -1.57 -4.60
N LEU A 28 11.68 -2.47 -5.56
CA LEU A 28 11.10 -2.09 -6.85
C LEU A 28 9.73 -1.44 -6.67
N LEU A 29 8.85 -2.02 -5.84
CA LEU A 29 7.52 -1.50 -5.56
C LEU A 29 7.58 -0.05 -5.08
N ILE A 30 8.43 0.25 -4.08
CA ILE A 30 8.63 1.60 -3.56
C ILE A 30 9.20 2.53 -4.64
N ARG A 31 10.18 2.06 -5.42
CA ARG A 31 10.82 2.86 -6.48
C ARG A 31 9.88 3.19 -7.63
N THR A 32 8.89 2.33 -7.90
CA THR A 32 7.88 2.53 -8.93
C THR A 32 6.55 3.02 -8.36
N ALA A 33 6.51 3.35 -7.05
CA ALA A 33 5.31 3.86 -6.42
C ALA A 33 4.96 5.22 -7.05
N TRP A 34 3.81 5.28 -7.70
CA TRP A 34 3.28 6.48 -8.32
C TRP A 34 1.90 6.76 -7.72
N LEU A 35 1.63 8.02 -7.40
CA LEU A 35 0.30 8.47 -6.97
C LEU A 35 -0.48 8.99 -8.19
N CYS A 36 -1.53 8.29 -8.61
CA CYS A 36 -2.36 8.76 -9.72
C CYS A 36 -3.29 9.89 -9.26
N ASP A 37 -3.75 10.71 -10.21
CA ASP A 37 -4.65 11.83 -9.93
C ASP A 37 -5.97 11.36 -9.27
N ASP A 38 -6.53 10.23 -9.72
CA ASP A 38 -7.72 9.62 -9.12
C ASP A 38 -7.51 9.20 -7.65
N ALA A 39 -6.30 8.74 -7.30
CA ALA A 39 -5.94 8.42 -5.92
C ALA A 39 -5.84 9.71 -5.10
N TYR A 40 -5.26 10.77 -5.67
CA TYR A 40 -5.23 12.09 -5.02
C TYR A 40 -6.65 12.61 -4.76
N ILE A 41 -7.58 12.43 -5.71
CA ILE A 41 -9.00 12.75 -5.53
C ILE A 41 -9.55 12.08 -4.28
N SER A 42 -9.31 10.77 -4.16
CA SER A 42 -9.80 9.97 -3.04
C SER A 42 -9.16 10.40 -1.71
N TYR A 43 -7.84 10.62 -1.66
CA TYR A 43 -7.14 10.95 -0.43
C TYR A 43 -7.56 12.30 0.17
N ARG A 44 -7.82 13.32 -0.64
CA ARG A 44 -8.36 14.59 -0.10
C ARG A 44 -9.78 14.43 0.46
N VAL A 45 -10.61 13.59 -0.16
CA VAL A 45 -11.94 13.29 0.37
C VAL A 45 -11.83 12.55 1.71
N VAL A 46 -10.88 11.62 1.82
CA VAL A 46 -10.56 10.93 3.07
C VAL A 46 -10.13 11.93 4.15
N ASP A 47 -9.17 12.80 3.85
CA ASP A 47 -8.69 13.85 4.76
C ASP A 47 -9.84 14.78 5.20
N ASN A 48 -10.66 15.25 4.26
CA ASN A 48 -11.83 16.08 4.57
C ASN A 48 -12.83 15.35 5.48
N PHE A 49 -13.05 14.06 5.26
CA PHE A 49 -13.96 13.27 6.08
C PHE A 49 -13.44 13.11 7.51
N VAL A 50 -12.17 12.73 7.66
CA VAL A 50 -11.52 12.53 8.96
C VAL A 50 -11.47 13.83 9.77
N ASN A 51 -11.28 14.98 9.12
CA ASN A 51 -11.35 16.29 9.76
C ASN A 51 -12.77 16.84 9.96
N GLY A 52 -13.82 16.08 9.62
CA GLY A 52 -15.22 16.45 9.89
C GLY A 52 -15.91 17.33 8.84
N TYR A 53 -15.29 17.59 7.68
CA TYR A 53 -15.88 18.35 6.58
C TYR A 53 -16.84 17.53 5.70
N GLY A 54 -16.83 16.20 5.87
CA GLY A 54 -17.66 15.23 5.17
C GLY A 54 -17.02 14.66 3.91
N LEU A 55 -17.74 13.76 3.23
CA LEU A 55 -17.28 13.04 2.02
C LEU A 55 -17.33 13.92 0.76
N LYS A 56 -16.58 15.03 0.77
CA LYS A 56 -16.57 16.04 -0.30
C LYS A 56 -15.13 16.37 -0.72
N TRP A 57 -14.94 16.72 -1.98
CA TRP A 57 -13.65 17.18 -2.50
C TRP A 57 -13.37 18.64 -2.11
N ASN A 58 -14.34 19.53 -2.35
CA ASN A 58 -14.32 20.92 -1.89
C ASN A 58 -15.36 21.10 -0.78
N ILE A 59 -14.99 21.74 0.32
CA ILE A 59 -15.85 21.87 1.51
C ILE A 59 -17.14 22.64 1.22
N SER A 60 -17.05 23.64 0.33
CA SER A 60 -18.15 24.48 -0.13
C SER A 60 -19.12 23.77 -1.09
N GLU A 61 -18.71 22.68 -1.72
CA GLU A 61 -19.48 22.00 -2.76
C GLU A 61 -19.99 20.63 -2.27
N ARG A 62 -21.24 20.30 -2.57
CA ARG A 62 -21.85 19.00 -2.21
C ARG A 62 -21.83 18.06 -3.40
N VAL A 63 -20.64 17.71 -3.87
CA VAL A 63 -20.42 16.81 -5.01
C VAL A 63 -19.60 15.59 -4.58
N GLN A 64 -20.09 14.41 -4.95
CA GLN A 64 -19.36 13.16 -4.76
C GLN A 64 -18.31 13.02 -5.85
N ALA A 65 -17.03 13.10 -5.47
CA ALA A 65 -15.90 13.02 -6.41
C ALA A 65 -15.32 11.59 -6.56
N TYR A 66 -15.68 10.66 -5.67
CA TYR A 66 -15.15 9.29 -5.67
C TYR A 66 -16.12 8.29 -6.32
N THR A 67 -15.57 7.32 -7.03
CA THR A 67 -16.32 6.25 -7.72
C THR A 67 -16.19 4.88 -7.03
N HIS A 68 -15.41 4.78 -5.95
CA HIS A 68 -15.03 3.53 -5.29
C HIS A 68 -15.35 3.56 -3.77
N PRO A 69 -16.63 3.49 -3.35
CA PRO A 69 -17.01 3.74 -1.94
C PRO A 69 -16.37 2.77 -0.95
N LEU A 70 -16.32 1.48 -1.26
CA LEU A 70 -15.70 0.47 -0.38
C LEU A 70 -14.21 0.74 -0.15
N TRP A 71 -13.49 1.05 -1.23
CA TRP A 71 -12.06 1.39 -1.15
C TRP A 71 -11.84 2.68 -0.36
N LEU A 72 -12.69 3.68 -0.56
CA LEU A 72 -12.60 4.94 0.19
C LEU A 72 -12.77 4.75 1.70
N PHE A 73 -13.76 3.95 2.14
CA PHE A 73 -13.94 3.67 3.57
C PHE A 73 -12.77 2.89 4.18
N LEU A 74 -12.18 1.96 3.43
CA LEU A 74 -10.96 1.29 3.88
C LEU A 74 -9.81 2.29 4.10
N ASN A 75 -9.64 3.24 3.19
CA ASN A 75 -8.63 4.30 3.32
C ASN A 75 -8.93 5.25 4.49
N ILE A 76 -10.20 5.56 4.77
CA ILE A 76 -10.58 6.35 5.96
C ILE A 76 -10.11 5.65 7.24
N ILE A 77 -10.37 4.34 7.36
CA ILE A 77 -9.95 3.57 8.53
C ILE A 77 -8.42 3.59 8.65
N ALA A 78 -7.71 3.30 7.56
CA ALA A 78 -6.25 3.30 7.55
C ALA A 78 -5.65 4.67 7.92
N TYR A 79 -6.16 5.75 7.33
CA TYR A 79 -5.70 7.13 7.58
C TYR A 79 -6.01 7.60 9.01
N SER A 80 -7.11 7.14 9.61
CA SER A 80 -7.47 7.51 10.99
C SER A 80 -6.55 6.89 12.06
N LEU A 81 -5.73 5.90 11.68
CA LEU A 81 -4.80 5.20 12.57
C LEU A 81 -3.37 5.79 12.54
N THR A 82 -3.08 6.68 11.60
CA THR A 82 -1.79 7.36 11.44
C THR A 82 -1.86 8.76 12.01
#